data_AF-A0A1Y1X4P7-F1
#
_entry.id   AF-A0A1Y1X4P7-F1
#
_cell.length_a   1.000
_cell.length_b   1.000
_cell.length_c   1.000
_cell.angle_alpha   90.00
_cell.angle_beta   90.00
_cell.angle_gamma   90.00
#
_symmetry.space_group_name_H-M   'P 1'
#
loop_
_entity.id
_entity.type
_entity.pdbx_description
1 polymer ?
#
loop_
_entity_poly.entity_id
_entity_poly.type
_entity_poly.pdbx_seq_one_letter_code
_entity_poly.pdbx_strand_id
1 'polypeptide(L)'
;MTSNSTTLDPLSFFTFNEAVNYFNGLQCNSNKDCPLESDCIGNKCITEFYCKDDNKCSFYRGVCDGKPCDSVKCKVDSDCLGEKCNDSSCGGDRGYYSGTFTLEDCHNYIKE
;
A
#
# COMPACT_ATOMS: atom_id res chain seq x y z
N MET A 1 -10.32 -11.32 -25.17
CA MET A 1 -9.16 -10.98 -24.32
C MET A 1 -9.54 -9.73 -23.56
N THR A 2 -10.13 -9.88 -22.38
CA THR A 2 -10.46 -8.75 -21.51
C THR A 2 -9.20 -8.35 -20.76
N SER A 3 -8.51 -7.34 -21.27
CA SER A 3 -7.55 -6.58 -20.48
C SER A 3 -8.33 -5.91 -19.36
N ASN A 4 -8.47 -6.60 -18.21
CA ASN A 4 -8.88 -5.95 -16.98
C ASN A 4 -7.73 -5.04 -16.59
N SER A 5 -7.78 -3.79 -17.08
CA SER A 5 -6.93 -2.72 -16.59
C SER A 5 -7.39 -2.43 -15.16
N THR A 6 -6.90 -3.21 -14.20
CA THR A 6 -7.19 -3.05 -12.78
C THR A 6 -6.41 -1.83 -12.28
N THR A 7 -6.83 -0.62 -12.66
CA THR A 7 -6.27 0.60 -12.10
C THR A 7 -6.69 0.70 -10.64
N LEU A 8 -5.74 0.60 -9.72
CA LEU A 8 -5.98 0.93 -8.32
C LEU A 8 -6.15 2.44 -8.21
N ASP A 9 -7.33 2.87 -7.76
CA ASP A 9 -7.56 4.27 -7.41
C ASP A 9 -6.98 4.52 -6.02
N PRO A 10 -5.98 5.40 -5.87
CA PRO A 10 -5.35 5.62 -4.59
C PRO A 10 -6.27 6.21 -3.52
N LEU A 11 -7.38 6.84 -3.92
CA LEU A 11 -8.38 7.40 -3.01
C LEU A 11 -9.54 6.44 -2.71
N SER A 12 -9.44 5.19 -3.16
CA SER A 12 -10.43 4.14 -2.94
C SER A 12 -9.85 2.98 -2.15
N PHE A 13 -10.74 2.23 -1.47
CA PHE A 13 -10.33 0.96 -0.88
C PHE A 13 -10.19 -0.10 -1.97
N PHE A 14 -9.25 -1.01 -1.77
CA PHE A 14 -9.03 -2.20 -2.59
C PHE A 14 -8.76 -3.40 -1.68
N THR A 15 -8.77 -4.60 -2.26
CA THR A 15 -8.38 -5.83 -1.58
C THR A 15 -6.88 -6.07 -1.65
N PHE A 16 -6.34 -6.83 -0.71
CA PHE A 16 -4.93 -7.25 -0.72
C PHE A 16 -4.54 -7.92 -2.05
N ASN A 17 -5.41 -8.79 -2.56
CA ASN A 17 -5.18 -9.50 -3.82
C ASN A 17 -5.20 -8.56 -5.04
N GLU A 18 -6.05 -7.53 -5.04
CA GLU A 18 -6.02 -6.52 -6.11
C GLU A 18 -4.68 -5.77 -6.11
N ALA A 19 -4.19 -5.38 -4.93
CA ALA A 19 -2.88 -4.75 -4.80
C ALA A 19 -1.75 -5.66 -5.32
N VAL A 20 -1.67 -6.88 -4.81
CA VAL A 20 -0.62 -7.84 -5.19
C VAL A 20 -0.68 -8.18 -6.69
N ASN A 21 -1.87 -8.41 -7.24
CA ASN A 21 -2.01 -8.74 -8.66
C ASN A 21 -1.67 -7.57 -9.57
N TYR A 22 -2.01 -6.34 -9.17
CA TYR A 22 -1.64 -5.14 -9.91
C TYR A 22 -0.12 -4.99 -9.99
N PHE A 23 0.57 -5.04 -8.85
CA PHE A 23 2.02 -4.82 -8.80
C PHE A 23 2.85 -5.99 -9.34
N ASN A 24 2.38 -7.24 -9.21
CA ASN A 24 3.06 -8.40 -9.83
C ASN A 24 3.14 -8.31 -11.37
N GLY A 25 2.20 -7.60 -12.00
CA GLY A 25 2.20 -7.39 -13.45
C GLY A 25 3.12 -6.27 -13.92
N LEU A 26 3.69 -5.47 -13.01
CA LEU A 26 4.48 -4.29 -13.33
C LEU A 26 5.97 -4.61 -13.32
N GLN A 27 6.60 -4.40 -14.47
CA GLN A 27 8.05 -4.40 -14.62
C GLN A 27 8.55 -2.98 -14.82
N CYS A 28 9.74 -2.69 -14.33
CA CYS A 28 10.33 -1.36 -14.38
C CYS A 28 11.84 -1.42 -14.61
N ASN A 29 12.42 -0.32 -15.09
CA ASN A 29 13.86 -0.08 -15.14
C ASN A 29 14.27 1.08 -14.24
N SER A 30 13.32 1.95 -13.87
CA SER A 30 13.49 3.08 -12.97
C SER A 30 12.17 3.41 -12.27
N ASN A 31 12.23 4.18 -11.18
CA ASN A 31 11.04 4.62 -10.44
C ASN A 31 10.00 5.35 -11.32
N LYS A 32 10.43 5.97 -12.42
CA LYS A 32 9.54 6.66 -13.36
C LYS A 32 8.61 5.72 -14.14
N ASP A 33 8.98 4.45 -14.24
CA ASP A 33 8.16 3.43 -14.91
C ASP A 33 7.05 2.91 -13.99
N CYS A 34 7.14 3.23 -12.69
CA CYS A 34 6.21 2.74 -11.69
C CYS A 34 5.09 3.75 -11.39
N PRO A 35 3.85 3.28 -11.21
CA PRO A 35 2.71 4.13 -10.86
C PRO A 35 2.78 4.52 -9.38
N LEU A 36 1.93 5.46 -8.96
CA LEU A 36 1.67 5.76 -7.54
C LEU A 36 2.95 6.10 -6.74
N GLU A 37 3.92 6.74 -7.39
CA GLU A 37 5.22 7.10 -6.80
C GLU A 37 5.95 5.90 -6.16
N SER A 38 5.70 4.70 -6.70
CA SER A 38 6.30 3.45 -6.23
C SER A 38 7.77 3.34 -6.65
N ASP A 39 8.54 2.58 -5.90
CA ASP A 39 9.96 2.33 -6.20
C ASP A 39 10.14 1.18 -7.20
N CYS A 40 11.13 1.32 -8.07
CA CYS A 40 11.56 0.25 -8.96
C CYS A 40 12.74 -0.51 -8.37
N ILE A 41 12.51 -1.74 -7.93
CA ILE A 41 13.52 -2.58 -7.28
C ILE A 41 13.52 -3.95 -7.93
N GLY A 42 14.71 -4.41 -8.37
CA GLY A 42 14.85 -5.73 -9.00
C GLY A 42 13.91 -5.93 -10.19
N ASN A 43 13.69 -4.87 -10.97
CA ASN A 43 12.74 -4.80 -12.09
C ASN A 43 11.26 -4.99 -11.72
N LYS A 44 10.88 -4.74 -10.46
CA LYS A 44 9.51 -4.77 -9.97
C LYS A 44 9.12 -3.44 -9.34
N CYS A 45 7.88 -3.02 -9.54
CA CYS A 45 7.34 -1.86 -8.84
C CYS A 45 6.87 -2.26 -7.45
N ILE A 46 7.31 -1.52 -6.43
CA ILE A 46 7.01 -1.81 -5.02
C ILE A 46 6.51 -0.55 -4.34
N THR A 47 5.40 -0.68 -3.63
CA THR A 47 4.83 0.40 -2.81
C THR A 47 4.31 -0.14 -1.50
N GLU A 48 4.24 0.74 -0.50
CA GLU A 48 3.60 0.45 0.78
C GLU A 48 2.09 0.67 0.68
N PHE A 49 1.31 -0.22 1.30
CA PHE A 49 -0.13 -0.05 1.49
C PHE A 49 -0.56 -0.67 2.83
N TYR A 50 -1.71 -0.28 3.33
CA TYR A 50 -2.20 -0.59 4.65
C TYR A 50 -3.53 -1.31 4.56
N CYS A 51 -3.66 -2.43 5.28
CA CYS A 51 -4.88 -3.22 5.30
C CYS A 51 -5.39 -3.37 6.73
N LYS A 52 -6.69 -3.12 6.89
CA LYS A 52 -7.41 -3.50 8.11
C LYS A 52 -7.68 -5.00 8.12
N ASP A 53 -8.02 -5.52 6.94
CA ASP A 53 -8.23 -6.93 6.61
C ASP A 53 -8.01 -7.11 5.10
N ASP A 54 -7.97 -8.35 4.62
CA ASP A 54 -7.68 -8.68 3.21
C ASP A 54 -8.64 -8.00 2.21
N ASN A 55 -9.82 -7.56 2.64
CA ASN A 55 -10.82 -6.93 1.78
C ASN A 55 -10.83 -5.40 1.86
N LYS A 56 -10.06 -4.81 2.80
CA LYS A 56 -10.06 -3.37 3.03
C LYS A 56 -8.64 -2.85 3.24
N CYS A 57 -8.04 -2.46 2.12
CA CYS A 57 -6.71 -1.89 2.02
C CYS A 57 -6.73 -0.51 1.34
N SER A 58 -5.71 0.30 1.60
CA SER A 58 -5.44 1.55 0.87
C SER A 58 -3.96 1.93 0.96
N PHE A 59 -3.48 2.80 0.07
CA PHE A 59 -2.14 3.40 0.20
C PHE A 59 -2.04 4.39 1.37
N TYR A 60 -3.17 4.80 1.94
CA TYR A 60 -3.18 5.68 3.11
C TYR A 60 -3.53 4.93 4.39
N ARG A 61 -2.93 5.36 5.52
CA ARG A 61 -3.26 4.79 6.85
C ARG A 61 -4.62 5.24 7.38
N GLY A 62 -5.08 6.42 6.95
CA GLY A 62 -6.27 7.09 7.48
C GLY A 62 -7.55 6.77 6.74
N VAL A 63 -8.66 6.84 7.47
CA VAL A 63 -10.01 6.80 6.95
C VAL A 63 -10.76 8.06 7.39
N CYS A 64 -11.10 8.92 6.43
CA CYS A 64 -11.86 10.15 6.64
C CYS A 64 -13.20 10.04 5.91
N ASP A 65 -14.32 10.26 6.61
CA ASP A 65 -15.67 10.20 6.04
C ASP A 65 -15.94 8.89 5.26
N GLY A 66 -15.40 7.79 5.78
CA GLY A 66 -15.55 6.47 5.18
C GLY A 66 -14.73 6.24 3.91
N LYS A 67 -13.75 7.09 3.59
CA LYS A 67 -12.81 6.93 2.47
C LYS A 67 -11.36 6.98 2.93
N PRO A 68 -10.42 6.38 2.20
CA PRO A 68 -9.01 6.61 2.46
C PRO A 68 -8.64 8.09 2.41
N CYS A 69 -7.74 8.51 3.29
CA CYS A 69 -7.22 9.87 3.31
C CYS A 69 -5.80 9.91 3.87
N ASP A 70 -5.03 10.90 3.41
CA ASP A 70 -3.67 11.19 3.90
C ASP A 70 -3.67 11.89 5.27
N SER A 71 -4.45 11.36 6.22
CA SER A 71 -4.48 11.82 7.60
C SER A 71 -4.14 10.67 8.51
N VAL A 72 -3.04 10.80 9.23
CA VAL A 72 -2.70 9.88 10.31
C VAL A 72 -3.43 10.21 11.61
N LYS A 73 -4.30 11.24 11.64
CA LYS A 73 -5.08 11.60 12.82
C LYS A 73 -6.32 10.73 12.95
N CYS A 74 -6.63 10.32 14.16
CA CYS A 74 -7.80 9.50 14.47
C CYS A 74 -8.44 9.92 15.79
N LYS A 75 -9.71 9.56 15.96
CA LYS A 75 -10.45 9.66 17.23
C LYS A 75 -10.86 8.28 17.73
N VAL A 76 -11.11 7.36 16.79
CA VAL A 76 -11.50 5.98 17.05
C VAL A 76 -10.72 5.03 16.14
N ASP A 77 -10.63 3.75 16.50
CA ASP A 77 -9.90 2.74 15.71
C ASP A 77 -10.45 2.59 14.28
N SER A 78 -11.72 2.93 14.04
CA SER A 78 -12.30 2.89 12.68
C SER A 78 -11.79 3.98 11.74
N ASP A 79 -11.16 5.03 12.27
CA ASP A 79 -10.52 6.08 11.48
C ASP A 79 -9.16 5.62 10.93
N CYS A 80 -8.73 4.40 11.26
CA CYS A 80 -7.48 3.81 10.85
C CYS A 80 -7.70 2.53 10.02
N LEU A 81 -6.88 2.37 8.99
CA LEU A 81 -6.66 1.08 8.33
C LEU A 81 -5.65 0.20 9.10
N GLY A 82 -4.81 0.82 9.94
CA GLY A 82 -3.98 0.11 10.93
C GLY A 82 -4.80 -0.42 12.11
N GLU A 83 -4.14 -1.00 13.11
CA GLU A 83 -4.85 -1.70 14.19
C GLU A 83 -5.57 -0.76 15.16
N LYS A 84 -4.94 0.33 15.60
CA LYS A 84 -5.50 1.16 16.68
C LYS A 84 -5.23 2.64 16.50
N CYS A 85 -6.20 3.42 16.92
CA CYS A 85 -6.03 4.83 17.18
C CYS A 85 -5.35 5.00 18.54
N ASN A 86 -4.11 5.48 18.56
CA ASN A 86 -3.37 5.71 19.79
C ASN A 86 -2.85 7.14 19.84
N ASP A 87 -3.01 7.82 20.97
CA ASP A 87 -2.62 9.23 21.13
C ASP A 87 -3.10 10.15 19.99
N SER A 88 -4.33 9.92 19.51
CA SER A 88 -4.95 10.62 18.37
C SER A 88 -4.25 10.41 17.03
N SER A 89 -3.43 9.37 16.90
CA SER A 89 -2.79 8.98 15.65
C SER A 89 -2.94 7.49 15.32
N CYS A 90 -3.12 7.17 14.05
CA CYS A 90 -3.17 5.81 13.55
C CYS A 90 -1.80 5.14 13.70
N GLY A 91 -1.68 4.30 14.73
CA GLY A 91 -0.49 3.50 15.00
C GLY A 91 -0.62 2.07 14.47
N GLY A 92 0.52 1.44 14.21
CA GLY A 92 0.61 0.03 13.82
C GLY A 92 1.50 -0.20 12.60
N ASP A 93 2.24 -1.31 12.64
CA ASP A 93 3.29 -1.69 11.67
C ASP A 93 2.76 -2.58 10.53
N ARG A 94 1.45 -2.64 10.30
CA ARG A 94 0.90 -3.41 9.16
C ARG A 94 0.95 -2.60 7.86
N GLY A 95 2.15 -2.11 7.54
CA GLY A 95 2.51 -1.74 6.18
C GLY A 95 2.80 -3.03 5.41
N TYR A 96 2.02 -3.29 4.37
CA TYR A 96 2.28 -4.34 3.41
C TYR A 96 3.01 -3.73 2.23
N TYR A 97 4.01 -4.44 1.70
CA TYR A 97 4.67 -4.05 0.47
C TYR A 97 4.11 -4.88 -0.68
N SER A 98 3.76 -4.22 -1.79
CA SER A 98 3.08 -4.83 -2.93
C SER A 98 3.95 -5.76 -3.78
N GLY A 99 5.25 -5.79 -3.50
CA GLY A 99 6.19 -6.75 -4.06
C GLY A 99 6.35 -7.98 -3.18
N THR A 100 6.73 -9.10 -3.80
CA THR A 100 7.34 -10.25 -3.10
C THR A 100 8.65 -9.79 -2.47
N PHE A 101 8.57 -9.17 -1.29
CA PHE A 101 9.72 -8.72 -0.51
C PHE A 101 10.43 -9.97 0.02
N THR A 102 11.50 -10.38 -0.64
CA THR A 102 12.41 -11.34 -0.01
C THR A 102 13.19 -10.61 1.09
N LEU A 103 13.68 -11.34 2.09
CA LEU A 103 14.59 -10.80 3.10
C LEU A 103 15.84 -10.15 2.47
N GLU A 104 16.24 -10.63 1.29
CA GLU A 104 17.36 -10.08 0.53
C GLU A 104 17.04 -8.70 -0.06
N ASP A 105 15.84 -8.50 -0.60
CA ASP A 105 15.35 -7.20 -1.07
C ASP A 105 15.29 -6.17 0.07
N CYS A 106 14.92 -6.61 1.28
CA CYS A 106 14.89 -5.78 2.49
C CYS A 106 16.30 -5.34 2.95
N HIS A 107 17.26 -6.26 2.97
CA HIS A 107 18.63 -5.93 3.38
C HIS A 107 19.34 -4.96 2.41
N ASN A 108 18.98 -4.98 1.13
CA ASN A 108 19.48 -4.00 0.16
C ASN A 108 18.85 -2.61 0.35
N TYR A 109 17.67 -2.53 0.97
CA TYR A 109 16.96 -1.28 1.27
C TYR A 109 17.47 -0.57 2.54
N ILE A 110 17.84 -1.33 3.59
CA ILE A 110 18.30 -0.75 4.88
C ILE A 110 19.75 -0.23 4.84
N LYS A 111 20.49 -0.52 3.77
CA LYS A 111 21.84 0.02 3.60
C LYS A 111 21.78 1.47 3.10
N GLU A 112 21.73 2.39 4.07
CA GLU A 112 22.33 3.73 3.95
C GLU A 112 23.86 3.65 3.72
#